data_AF-A0A7C1ZJW4-F1
#
_entry.id   AF-A0A7C1ZJW4-F1
#
_cell.length_a   1.000
_cell.length_b   1.000
_cell.length_c   1.000
_cell.angle_alpha   90.00
_cell.angle_beta   90.00
_cell.angle_gamma   90.00
#
_symmetry.space_group_name_H-M   'P 1'
#
loop_
_entity.id
_entity.type
_entity.pdbx_description
1 polymer ?
#
loop_
_entity_poly.entity_id
_entity_poly.type
_entity_poly.pdbx_seq_one_letter_code
_entity_poly.pdbx_strand_id
1 'polypeptide(L)' 'MSKDPTYGEAMIEIEEILERIESGELDVDDLTDKVKKVASLLDVCKTKLKTTEVEIQKVIESLEEPD' A
#
# COMPACT_ATOMS: atom_id res chain seq x y z
N MET A 1 -12.47 -13.51 -8.41
CA MET A 1 -11.70 -13.32 -7.17
C MET A 1 -10.77 -12.14 -7.41
N SER A 2 -10.98 -11.02 -6.72
CA SER A 2 -10.06 -9.88 -6.84
C SER A 2 -8.81 -10.21 -6.05
N LYS A 3 -7.66 -10.21 -6.72
CA LYS A 3 -6.35 -10.26 -6.05
C LYS A 3 -6.08 -8.87 -5.46
N ASP A 4 -5.54 -8.84 -4.25
CA ASP A 4 -5.02 -7.59 -3.69
C ASP A 4 -3.92 -7.05 -4.61
N PRO A 5 -3.87 -5.72 -4.84
CA PRO A 5 -2.86 -5.13 -5.73
C PRO A 5 -1.45 -5.41 -5.20
N THR A 6 -0.47 -5.40 -6.09
CA THR A 6 0.94 -5.30 -5.71
C THR A 6 1.22 -3.96 -5.01
N TYR A 7 2.36 -3.86 -4.32
CA TYR A 7 2.74 -2.58 -3.69
C TYR A 7 2.83 -1.45 -4.72
N GLY A 8 3.43 -1.72 -5.89
CA GLY A 8 3.55 -0.75 -6.97
C GLY A 8 2.21 -0.32 -7.54
N GLU A 9 1.31 -1.28 -7.81
CA GLU A 9 -0.05 -0.95 -8.29
C GLU A 9 -0.84 -0.14 -7.26
N ALA A 10 -0.74 -0.47 -5.96
CA ALA A 10 -1.39 0.29 -4.91
C ALA A 10 -0.84 1.72 -4.81
N MET A 11 0.47 1.91 -5.00
CA MET A 11 1.10 3.22 -4.97
C MET A 11 0.67 4.09 -6.15
N ILE A 12 0.64 3.52 -7.37
CA ILE A 12 0.15 4.21 -8.56
C ILE A 12 -1.30 4.67 -8.34
N GLU A 13 -2.16 3.79 -7.84
CA GLU A 13 -3.57 4.15 -7.58
C GLU A 13 -3.70 5.24 -6.49
N ILE A 14 -2.83 5.24 -5.48
CA ILE A 14 -2.78 6.32 -4.47
C ILE A 14 -2.41 7.65 -5.13
N GLU A 15 -1.35 7.67 -5.95
CA GLU A 15 -0.88 8.89 -6.65
C GLU A 15 -1.97 9.46 -7.57
N GLU A 16 -2.63 8.60 -8.37
CA GLU A 16 -3.74 9.01 -9.23
C GLU A 16 -4.92 9.60 -8.43
N ILE A 17 -5.23 9.03 -7.26
CA ILE A 17 -6.28 9.58 -6.41
C ILE A 17 -5.87 10.94 -5.83
N LEU A 18 -4.61 11.09 -5.40
CA LEU A 18 -4.11 12.35 -4.86
C LEU A 18 -4.14 13.47 -5.93
N GLU A 19 -3.69 13.19 -7.15
CA GLU A 19 -3.77 14.15 -8.26
C GLU A 19 -5.21 14.64 -8.49
N ARG A 20 -6.19 13.73 -8.42
CA ARG A 20 -7.61 14.08 -8.56
C ARG A 20 -8.11 14.92 -7.39
N ILE A 21 -7.68 14.63 -6.16
CA ILE A 21 -8.02 15.44 -4.99
C ILE A 21 -7.43 16.85 -5.13
N GLU A 22 -6.17 16.95 -5.55
CA GLU A 22 -5.45 18.22 -5.72
C GLU A 22 -6.01 19.07 -6.87
N SER A 23 -6.58 18.44 -7.90
CA SER A 23 -7.26 19.14 -8.99
C SER A 23 -8.49 19.94 -8.55
N GLY A 24 -9.08 19.58 -7.39
CA GLY A 24 -10.30 20.22 -6.88
C GLY A 24 -11.57 19.91 -7.68
N GLU A 25 -11.53 18.94 -8.60
CA GLU A 25 -12.66 18.54 -9.44
C GLU A 25 -13.65 17.60 -8.75
N LEU A 26 -13.33 17.14 -7.53
CA LEU A 26 -14.16 16.20 -6.77
C LEU A 26 -15.18 16.92 -5.88
N ASP A 27 -16.40 16.39 -5.80
CA ASP A 27 -17.36 16.82 -4.80
C ASP A 27 -17.08 16.19 -3.42
N VAL A 28 -17.86 16.59 -2.40
CA VAL A 28 -17.64 16.17 -1.00
C VAL A 28 -17.86 14.66 -0.79
N ASP A 29 -18.80 14.06 -1.52
CA ASP A 29 -19.09 12.64 -1.42
C ASP A 29 -17.97 11.82 -2.11
N ASP A 30 -17.55 12.26 -3.30
CA ASP A 30 -16.40 11.72 -4.03
C ASP A 30 -15.13 11.77 -3.19
N LEU A 31 -14.87 12.90 -2.53
CA LEU A 31 -13.69 13.08 -1.67
C LEU A 31 -13.66 12.05 -0.55
N THR A 32 -14.82 11.83 0.10
CA THR A 32 -14.95 10.86 1.19
C THR A 32 -14.63 9.44 0.72
N ASP A 33 -15.13 9.05 -0.45
CA ASP A 33 -14.90 7.72 -1.01
C ASP A 33 -13.45 7.54 -1.49
N LYS A 34 -12.85 8.57 -2.08
CA LYS A 34 -11.43 8.56 -2.45
C LYS A 34 -10.51 8.42 -1.24
N VAL A 35 -10.79 9.13 -0.16
CA VAL A 35 -10.01 9.02 1.09
C VAL A 35 -10.12 7.61 1.69
N LYS A 36 -11.33 7.02 1.74
CA LYS A 36 -11.51 5.64 2.21
C LYS A 36 -10.74 4.64 1.36
N LYS A 37 -10.74 4.82 0.04
CA LYS A 37 -10.01 3.98 -0.90
C LYS A 37 -8.50 4.08 -0.68
N VAL A 38 -7.96 5.29 -0.52
CA VAL A 38 -6.53 5.49 -0.18
C VAL A 38 -6.17 4.83 1.14
N ALA A 39 -7.02 4.97 2.18
CA ALA A 39 -6.79 4.30 3.46
C ALA A 39 -6.69 2.77 3.32
N SER A 40 -7.57 2.17 2.52
CA SER A 40 -7.51 0.73 2.22
C SER A 40 -6.24 0.34 1.48
N LEU A 41 -5.77 1.15 0.52
CA LEU A 41 -4.53 0.89 -0.20
C LEU A 41 -3.30 1.00 0.70
N LEU A 42 -3.29 1.97 1.63
CA LEU A 42 -2.24 2.13 2.62
C LEU A 42 -2.14 0.91 3.55
N ASP A 43 -3.27 0.32 3.95
CA ASP A 43 -3.27 -0.92 4.74
C ASP A 43 -2.64 -2.10 3.98
N VAL A 44 -2.91 -2.20 2.67
CA VAL A 44 -2.26 -3.19 1.80
C VAL A 44 -0.75 -2.94 1.74
N CYS A 45 -0.31 -1.69 1.52
CA CYS A 45 1.09 -1.32 1.49
C CYS A 45 1.80 -1.66 2.82
N LYS A 46 1.20 -1.27 3.94
CA LYS A 46 1.73 -1.55 5.28
C LYS A 46 1.89 -3.05 5.54
N THR A 47 0.90 -3.84 5.11
CA THR A 47 0.94 -5.30 5.25
C THR A 47 2.09 -5.89 4.45
N LYS A 48 2.26 -5.48 3.19
CA LYS A 48 3.36 -5.97 2.34
C LYS A 48 4.74 -5.60 2.89
N LEU A 49 4.90 -4.36 3.38
CA LEU A 49 6.16 -3.92 3.99
C LEU A 49 6.50 -4.75 5.22
N LYS A 50 5.53 -4.96 6.11
CA LYS A 50 5.71 -5.78 7.31
C LYS A 50 6.04 -7.24 6.97
N THR A 51 5.37 -7.82 5.97
CA THR A 51 5.70 -9.16 5.48
C THR A 51 7.13 -9.21 4.94
N THR A 52 7.52 -8.21 4.15
CA THR A 52 8.87 -8.13 3.58
C THR A 52 9.93 -8.02 4.67
N GLU A 53 9.70 -7.17 5.68
CA GLU A 53 10.58 -7.02 6.85
C GLU A 53 10.78 -8.36 7.58
N VAL A 54 9.69 -9.10 7.84
CA VAL A 54 9.76 -10.41 8.49
C VAL A 54 10.55 -11.43 7.67
N GLU A 55 10.35 -11.48 6.34
CA GLU A 55 11.10 -12.40 5.49
C GLU A 55 12.59 -12.02 5.42
N ILE A 56 12.93 -10.73 5.37
CA ILE A 56 14.33 -10.28 5.43
C ILE A 56 14.97 -10.69 6.75
N GLN A 57 14.27 -10.51 7.88
CA GLN A 57 14.78 -10.87 9.20
C GLN A 57 15.08 -12.37 9.30
N LYS A 58 14.19 -13.23 8.80
CA LYS A 58 14.43 -14.69 8.74
C LYS A 58 15.66 -15.05 7.91
N VAL A 59 15.86 -14.37 6.78
CA VAL A 59 17.04 -14.60 5.93
C VAL A 59 18.31 -14.22 6.69
N ILE A 60 18.33 -13.08 7.38
CA ILE A 60 19.47 -12.65 8.19
C ILE A 60 19.77 -13.68 9.29
N GLU A 61 18.76 -14.11 10.05
CA GLU A 61 18.91 -15.12 11.10
C GLU A 61 19.49 -16.44 10.55
N SER A 62 19.06 -16.88 9.37
CA SER A 62 19.59 -18.09 8.72
C SER A 62 21.04 -17.97 8.27
N LEU A 63 21.54 -16.75 8.07
CA LEU A 63 22.94 -16.48 7.71
C LEU A 63 23.84 -16.34 8.94
N GLU A 64 23.25 -16.04 10.10
CA GLU A 64 23.96 -15.85 11.37
C GLU A 64 24.08 -17.14 12.20
N GLU A 65 23.42 -18.25 11.80
CA GLU A 65 23.65 -19.57 12.39
C GLU A 65 25.12 -19.99 12.17
N PRO A 66 25.96 -20.02 13.22
CA PRO A 66 27.29 -20.55 13.12
C PRO A 66 27.21 -22.08 13.09
N ASP A 67 27.96 -22.72 12.19
CA ASP A 67 28.25 -24.17 12.27
C ASP A 67 28.68 -24.61 13.69
#